data_AF-A0A1B6KRU1-F1
#
_entry.id   AF-A0A1B6KRU1-F1
#
_cell.length_a   1.000
_cell.length_b   1.000
_cell.length_c   1.000
_cell.angle_alpha   90.00
_cell.angle_beta   90.00
_cell.angle_gamma   90.00
#
_symmetry.space_group_name_H-M   'P 1'
#
loop_
_entity.id
_entity.type
_entity.pdbx_description
1 polymer ?
#
loop_
_entity_poly.entity_id
_entity_poly.type
_entity_poly.pdbx_seq_one_letter_code
_entity_poly.pdbx_strand_id
1 'polypeptide(L)'
;YQIQEFLLSPIQISVPNMRTRYYLLAKRKPLEFCFKTSDIMEEIPEEAKSVLNSLEKCFPKTQSIADILETEDPTSDVFQESLVPDKLLKRAWVMDCDKGIYKIMLLH
;
A
#
# COMPACT_ATOMS: atom_id res chain seq x y z
N TYR A 1 -1.51 4.97 29.42
CA TYR A 1 -1.37 4.07 28.25
C TYR A 1 0.08 3.63 28.15
N GLN A 2 0.35 2.46 27.58
CA GLN A 2 1.68 2.04 27.12
C GLN A 2 1.74 2.36 25.62
N ILE A 3 2.81 3.00 25.17
CA ILE A 3 2.94 3.52 23.81
C ILE A 3 4.16 2.87 23.17
N GLN A 4 4.07 2.55 21.88
CA GLN A 4 5.19 2.16 21.04
C GLN A 4 5.11 2.91 19.71
N GLU A 5 6.23 3.51 19.31
CA GLU A 5 6.40 4.25 18.08
C GLU A 5 7.13 3.39 17.05
N PHE A 6 6.75 3.53 15.78
CA PHE A 6 7.34 2.77 14.69
C PHE A 6 7.59 3.64 13.45
N LEU A 7 8.60 3.25 12.68
CA LEU A 7 8.90 3.81 11.38
C LEU A 7 8.99 2.65 10.37
N LEU A 8 7.88 2.33 9.72
CA LEU A 8 7.77 1.12 8.88
C LEU A 8 7.62 1.47 7.40
N SER A 9 8.16 0.62 6.54
CA SER A 9 7.97 0.68 5.09
C SER A 9 7.25 -0.57 4.58
N PRO A 10 6.29 -0.44 3.64
CA PRO A 10 5.58 -1.59 3.05
C PRO A 10 6.51 -2.66 2.47
N ILE A 11 7.74 -2.31 2.09
CA ILE A 11 8.72 -3.28 1.60
C ILE A 11 9.05 -4.37 2.62
N GLN A 12 8.90 -4.09 3.92
CA GLN A 12 9.14 -5.06 5.00
C GLN A 12 8.08 -6.16 5.08
N ILE A 13 6.96 -6.00 4.36
CA ILE A 13 5.88 -6.99 4.23
C ILE A 13 5.70 -7.43 2.77
N SER A 14 6.78 -7.44 1.98
CA SER A 14 6.81 -7.90 0.60
C SER A 14 5.97 -7.06 -0.38
N VAL A 15 5.53 -5.85 0.01
CA VAL A 15 4.84 -4.91 -0.88
C VAL A 15 5.89 -4.02 -1.57
N PRO A 16 6.00 -4.01 -2.91
CA PRO A 16 7.04 -3.26 -3.63
C PRO A 16 6.75 -1.75 -3.66
N ASN A 17 6.78 -1.11 -2.49
CA ASN A 17 6.56 0.33 -2.31
C ASN A 17 7.49 0.86 -1.21
N MET A 18 8.43 1.72 -1.57
CA MET A 18 9.32 2.40 -0.63
C MET A 18 8.66 3.64 -0.04
N ARG A 19 7.63 3.43 0.79
CA ARG A 19 6.93 4.50 1.49
C ARG A 19 6.97 4.31 2.99
N THR A 20 8.05 4.78 3.60
CA THR A 20 8.19 4.80 5.04
C THR A 20 7.16 5.73 5.68
N ARG A 21 6.52 5.27 6.76
CA ARG A 21 5.54 6.04 7.53
C ARG A 21 5.75 5.86 9.03
N TYR A 22 5.42 6.92 9.76
CA TYR A 22 5.39 6.92 11.20
C TYR A 22 4.08 6.33 11.73
N TYR A 23 4.17 5.40 12.67
CA TYR A 23 3.02 4.79 13.34
C TYR A 23 3.19 4.86 14.86
N LEU A 24 2.08 4.97 15.57
CA LEU A 24 2.05 4.96 17.03
C LEU A 24 0.96 3.99 17.49
N LEU A 25 1.35 2.98 18.26
CA LEU A 25 0.43 2.06 18.92
C LEU A 25 0.30 2.42 20.39
N ALA A 26 -0.93 2.53 20.89
CA ALA A 26 -1.22 2.77 22.28
C ALA A 26 -2.08 1.66 22.86
N LYS A 27 -1.65 1.07 23.97
CA LYS A 27 -2.40 0.07 24.74
C LYS A 27 -2.85 0.66 26.08
N ARG A 28 -4.09 0.37 26.49
CA ARG A 28 -4.60 0.84 27.79
C ARG A 28 -4.00 0.00 28.91
N LYS A 29 -3.42 0.66 29.92
CA LYS A 29 -2.90 -0.04 31.11
C LYS A 29 -4.04 -0.79 31.82
N PRO A 30 -3.82 -2.00 32.36
CA PRO A 30 -2.52 -2.68 32.55
C PRO A 30 -2.09 -3.61 31.38
N LEU A 31 -2.69 -3.49 30.19
CA LEU A 31 -2.31 -4.34 29.06
C LEU A 31 -0.93 -3.98 28.53
N GLU A 32 -0.09 -4.99 28.34
CA GLU A 32 1.26 -4.86 27.80
C GLU A 32 1.37 -5.39 26.37
N PHE A 33 2.35 -4.92 25.62
CA PHE A 33 2.68 -5.48 24.31
C PHE A 33 3.32 -6.87 24.47
N CYS A 34 3.01 -7.79 23.56
CA CYS A 34 3.58 -9.14 23.54
C CYS A 34 4.93 -9.22 22.81
N PHE A 35 5.62 -8.09 22.71
CA PHE A 35 6.93 -7.94 22.07
C PHE A 35 7.74 -6.91 22.86
N LYS A 36 9.06 -6.96 22.71
CA LYS A 36 9.96 -6.01 23.39
C LYS A 36 9.78 -4.61 22.79
N THR A 37 9.49 -3.64 23.65
CA THR A 37 9.34 -2.22 23.27
C THR A 37 10.69 -1.50 23.32
N SER A 38 10.84 -0.48 22.49
CA SER A 38 12.01 0.43 22.42
C SER A 38 11.52 1.84 22.09
N ASP A 39 12.41 2.84 21.98
CA ASP A 39 11.99 4.21 21.64
C ASP A 39 11.23 4.27 20.30
N ILE A 40 11.92 4.05 19.18
CA ILE A 40 11.30 3.94 17.85
C ILE A 40 11.73 2.60 17.24
N MET A 41 10.75 1.81 16.80
CA MET A 41 10.98 0.53 16.14
C MET A 41 10.95 0.71 14.63
N GLU A 42 12.06 0.42 13.96
CA GLU A 42 12.17 0.50 12.49
C GLU A 42 11.81 -0.82 11.81
N GLU A 43 11.64 -1.91 12.57
CA GLU A 43 11.32 -3.23 12.06
C GLU A 43 10.07 -3.80 12.74
N ILE A 44 9.40 -4.70 12.02
CA ILE A 44 8.25 -5.44 12.54
C ILE A 44 8.76 -6.46 13.58
N PRO A 45 8.13 -6.54 14.77
CA PRO A 45 8.50 -7.52 15.79
C PRO A 45 8.47 -8.95 15.26
N GLU A 46 9.40 -9.79 15.69
CA GLU A 46 9.51 -11.19 15.23
C GLU A 46 8.24 -11.98 15.51
N GLU A 47 7.57 -11.67 16.63
CA GLU A 47 6.31 -12.27 17.05
C GLU A 47 5.20 -12.03 16.01
N ALA A 48 5.23 -10.88 15.32
CA ALA A 48 4.26 -10.52 14.28
C ALA A 48 4.60 -11.12 12.91
N LYS A 49 5.88 -11.47 12.64
CA LYS A 49 6.29 -12.06 11.35
C LYS A 49 5.62 -13.41 11.09
N SER A 50 5.37 -14.20 12.14
CA SER A 50 4.63 -15.47 12.04
C SER A 50 3.23 -15.32 11.41
N VAL A 51 2.52 -14.24 11.77
CA VAL A 51 1.20 -13.91 11.24
C VAL A 51 1.30 -13.43 9.80
N LEU A 52 2.31 -12.61 9.50
CA LEU A 52 2.56 -12.12 8.13
C LEU A 52 2.84 -13.27 7.16
N ASN A 53 3.68 -14.23 7.54
CA ASN A 53 3.98 -15.42 6.73
C ASN A 53 2.72 -16.26 6.46
N SER A 54 1.76 -16.25 7.38
CA SER A 54 0.48 -16.95 7.18
C SER A 54 -0.41 -16.21 6.19
N LEU A 55 -0.37 -14.87 6.18
CA LEU A 55 -1.10 -14.05 5.21
C LEU A 55 -0.51 -14.15 3.80
N GLU A 56 0.80 -14.33 3.66
CA GLU A 56 1.43 -14.57 2.35
C GLU A 56 0.85 -15.82 1.65
N LYS A 57 0.33 -16.81 2.39
CA LYS A 57 -0.39 -17.94 1.79
C LYS A 57 -1.74 -17.56 1.20
N CYS A 58 -2.36 -16.48 1.70
CA CYS A 58 -3.63 -15.97 1.23
C CYS A 58 -3.48 -15.05 0.01
N PHE A 59 -2.28 -14.51 -0.23
CA PHE A 59 -1.99 -13.69 -1.40
C PHE A 59 -1.18 -14.51 -2.40
N PRO A 60 -1.72 -14.86 -3.58
CA PRO A 60 -0.93 -15.53 -4.60
C PRO A 60 0.26 -14.63 -4.94
N LYS A 61 1.47 -15.21 -4.98
CA LYS A 61 2.64 -14.55 -5.57
C LYS A 61 2.29 -14.24 -7.02
N THR A 62 1.95 -12.99 -7.32
CA THR A 62 1.83 -12.53 -8.70
C THR A 62 3.22 -12.59 -9.30
N GLN A 63 3.40 -13.48 -10.28
CA GLN A 63 4.73 -13.74 -10.85
C GLN A 63 5.06 -12.71 -11.93
N SER A 64 4.03 -12.06 -12.48
CA SER A 64 4.14 -10.95 -13.41
C SER A 64 3.08 -9.89 -13.15
N ILE A 65 3.41 -8.63 -13.44
CA ILE A 65 2.43 -7.54 -13.51
C ILE A 65 1.31 -7.88 -14.52
N ALA A 66 1.63 -8.65 -15.57
CA ALA A 66 0.66 -9.12 -16.56
C ALA A 66 -0.45 -10.00 -15.96
N ASP A 67 -0.23 -10.62 -14.80
CA ASP A 67 -1.25 -11.43 -14.12
C ASP A 67 -2.27 -10.56 -13.35
N ILE A 68 -1.92 -9.28 -13.11
CA ILE A 68 -2.75 -8.27 -12.44
C ILE A 68 -3.48 -7.42 -13.47
N LEU A 69 -2.82 -7.14 -14.59
CA LEU A 69 -3.43 -6.41 -15.69
C LEU A 69 -4.49 -7.30 -16.32
N GLU A 70 -5.73 -6.82 -16.36
CA GLU A 70 -6.73 -7.41 -17.25
C GLU A 70 -6.15 -7.32 -18.67
N THR A 71 -5.90 -8.45 -19.30
CA THR A 71 -5.50 -8.50 -20.70
C THR A 71 -6.73 -8.16 -21.53
N GLU A 72 -6.96 -6.85 -21.66
CA GLU A 72 -8.04 -6.26 -22.42
C GLU A 72 -7.93 -6.71 -23.88
N ASP A 73 -8.79 -7.65 -24.28
CA ASP A 73 -9.04 -7.86 -25.70
C ASP A 73 -9.75 -6.60 -26.20
N PRO A 74 -9.12 -5.79 -27.08
CA PRO A 74 -9.68 -4.53 -27.56
C PRO A 74 -10.96 -4.73 -28.38
N THR A 75 -11.33 -5.98 -28.67
CA THR A 75 -12.58 -6.35 -29.35
C THR A 75 -13.70 -6.75 -28.38
N SER A 76 -13.42 -6.87 -27.08
CA SER A 76 -14.44 -7.22 -26.10
C SER A 76 -15.42 -6.07 -25.87
N ASP A 77 -16.71 -6.40 -25.79
CA ASP A 77 -17.78 -5.44 -25.53
C ASP A 77 -17.57 -4.70 -24.18
N VAL A 78 -16.95 -5.37 -23.20
CA VAL A 78 -16.60 -4.82 -21.88
C VAL A 78 -15.59 -3.69 -21.98
N PHE A 79 -14.59 -3.81 -22.85
CA PHE A 79 -13.61 -2.75 -23.09
C PHE A 79 -14.25 -1.53 -23.75
N GLN A 80 -15.18 -1.72 -24.68
CA GLN A 80 -15.88 -0.61 -25.32
C GLN A 80 -16.80 0.16 -24.36
N GLU A 81 -17.40 -0.52 -23.39
CA GLU A 81 -18.22 0.12 -22.36
C GLU A 81 -17.40 0.89 -21.32
N SER A 82 -16.13 0.52 -21.09
CA SER A 82 -15.24 1.21 -20.16
C SER A 82 -14.49 2.40 -20.78
N LEU A 83 -14.56 2.58 -22.10
CA LEU A 83 -13.96 3.73 -22.79
C LEU A 83 -14.62 5.04 -22.36
N VAL A 84 -13.85 5.87 -21.66
CA VAL A 84 -14.28 7.20 -21.25
C VAL A 84 -14.31 8.14 -22.47
N PRO A 85 -15.43 8.81 -22.77
CA PRO A 85 -15.51 9.73 -23.90
C PRO A 85 -14.51 10.89 -23.83
N ASP A 86 -13.83 11.19 -24.93
CA ASP A 86 -12.78 12.23 -25.06
C ASP A 86 -13.18 13.63 -24.55
N LYS A 87 -14.48 13.93 -24.55
CA LYS A 87 -15.01 15.20 -24.05
C LYS A 87 -14.81 15.38 -22.54
N LEU A 88 -14.66 14.29 -21.78
CA LEU A 88 -14.41 14.30 -20.34
C LEU A 88 -12.90 14.39 -20.02
N LEU A 89 -12.05 13.84 -20.88
CA LEU A 89 -10.59 13.90 -20.74
C LEU A 89 -10.04 15.34 -20.81
N LYS A 90 -10.72 16.25 -21.52
CA LYS A 90 -10.32 17.68 -21.59
C LYS A 90 -10.66 18.49 -20.33
N ARG A 91 -11.48 17.94 -19.42
CA ARG A 91 -11.93 18.62 -18.18
C ARG A 91 -11.40 17.96 -16.92
N ALA A 92 -11.13 16.67 -16.97
CA ALA A 92 -10.39 15.99 -15.93
C ALA A 92 -8.89 16.22 -16.16
N TRP A 93 -8.16 16.63 -15.13
CA TRP A 93 -6.70 16.51 -15.11
C TRP A 93 -6.39 15.03 -14.97
N VAL A 94 -6.59 14.28 -16.06
CA VAL A 94 -6.31 12.84 -16.10
C VAL A 94 -4.81 12.71 -15.91
N MET A 95 -4.43 12.21 -14.74
CA MET A 95 -3.04 12.04 -14.35
C MET A 95 -2.48 10.85 -15.13
N ASP A 96 -1.70 11.15 -16.15
CA ASP A 96 -0.84 10.17 -16.81
C ASP A 96 0.34 9.91 -15.85
N CYS A 97 0.28 8.81 -15.10
CA CYS A 97 1.35 8.41 -14.18
C CYS A 97 2.46 7.71 -14.96
N ASP A 98 3.10 8.42 -15.89
CA ASP A 98 4.42 8.05 -16.35
C ASP A 98 5.30 9.30 -16.48
N LYS A 99 6.33 9.33 -15.61
CA LYS A 99 7.40 10.31 -15.50
C LYS A 99 7.08 11.59 -14.71
N GLY A 100 7.19 11.45 -13.39
CA GLY A 100 8.07 12.30 -12.59
C GLY A 100 7.65 13.74 -12.30
N ILE A 101 7.84 14.10 -11.02
CA ILE A 101 7.94 15.46 -10.45
C ILE A 101 6.62 16.04 -9.93
N TYR A 102 6.49 15.91 -8.59
CA TYR A 102 5.84 16.78 -7.61
C TYR A 102 4.96 17.93 -8.12
N LYS A 103 3.67 17.87 -7.80
CA LYS A 103 2.93 19.06 -7.34
C LYS A 103 1.77 18.66 -6.43
N ILE A 104 2.03 18.71 -5.12
CA ILE A 104 0.99 18.73 -4.09
C ILE A 104 0.28 20.07 -4.22
N MET A 105 -0.95 20.09 -4.74
CA MET A 105 -1.84 21.25 -4.60
C MET A 105 -2.50 21.16 -3.23
N LEU A 106 -1.96 21.93 -2.29
CA LEU A 106 -2.74 22.46 -1.17
C LEU A 106 -3.79 23.38 -1.78
N LEU A 107 -5.06 22.99 -1.66
CA LEU A 107 -6.21 23.86 -1.95
C LEU A 107 -6.37 24.84 -0.77
N HIS A 108 -6.37 26.13 -1.10
CA HIS A 108 -6.90 27.20 -0.28
C HIS A 108 -8.24 27.64 -0.87
#